data_AF-A0AAN8I843-F1
#
_entry.id   AF-A0AAN8I843-F1
#
_cell.length_a   1.000
_cell.length_b   1.000
_cell.length_c   1.000
_cell.angle_alpha   90.00
_cell.angle_beta   90.00
_cell.angle_gamma   90.00
#
_symmetry.space_group_name_H-M   'P 1'
#
loop_
_entity.id
_entity.type
_entity.pdbx_description
1 polymer ?
#
loop_
_entity_poly.entity_id
_entity_poly.type
_entity_poly.pdbx_seq_one_letter_code
_entity_poly.pdbx_strand_id
1 'polypeptide(L)'
;MAVWLETVPALLQQLDVKHVAIATHSAGTIYTLNTLFHHRSLLDPKVPYVAFLAPYAPFTHSGATLPTIAAKLPTNLLNSWAGLNTFVNTKIVPTASWSGGIISSSAAFLSPSASTDVPGAETSTSTTPSEQYGFDNNTAKLISKLSHKYQFAESMTGGNEEAKLCLRKCNDADWGEAADYTSCVRTIAVNEAALSNGNSAPTATKLRVEAHFAASDIMSGKRGQTFFEGCWQSNEVKGKIDFASLTLAETNHDSVLVDLRKGALKAVFERIARLGKQRD
;
A
#
# COMPACT_ATOMS: atom_id res chain seq x y z
N MET A 1 10.47 -5.46 -12.55
CA MET A 1 10.84 -6.15 -11.28
C MET A 1 12.35 -6.32 -11.07
N ALA A 2 13.12 -6.83 -12.03
CA ALA A 2 14.54 -7.15 -11.85
C ALA A 2 15.38 -6.04 -11.19
N VAL A 3 15.25 -4.79 -11.67
CA VAL A 3 15.95 -3.63 -11.10
C VAL A 3 15.69 -3.46 -9.60
N TRP A 4 14.46 -3.68 -9.13
CA TRP A 4 14.12 -3.60 -7.71
C TRP A 4 14.83 -4.68 -6.89
N LEU A 5 14.76 -5.93 -7.35
CA LEU A 5 15.38 -7.08 -6.68
C LEU A 5 16.91 -6.99 -6.63
N GLU A 6 17.54 -6.35 -7.61
CA GLU A 6 18.98 -6.07 -7.59
C GLU A 6 19.34 -4.88 -6.69
N THR A 7 18.54 -3.81 -6.76
CA THR A 7 18.86 -2.54 -6.08
C THR A 7 18.69 -2.64 -4.57
N VAL A 8 17.63 -3.28 -4.07
CA VAL A 8 17.35 -3.31 -2.63
C VAL A 8 18.46 -4.00 -1.84
N PRO A 9 18.92 -5.22 -2.16
CA PRO A 9 20.04 -5.84 -1.47
C PRO A 9 21.33 -5.03 -1.58
N ALA A 10 21.64 -4.49 -2.77
CA ALA A 10 22.84 -3.71 -3.00
C ALA A 10 22.86 -2.41 -2.16
N LEU A 11 21.73 -1.71 -2.09
CA LEU A 11 21.58 -0.51 -1.27
C LEU A 11 21.76 -0.83 0.22
N LEU A 12 21.11 -1.89 0.71
CA LEU A 12 21.22 -2.30 2.12
C LEU A 12 22.67 -2.70 2.47
N GLN A 13 23.37 -3.36 1.56
CA GLN A 13 24.79 -3.68 1.72
C GLN A 13 25.64 -2.40 1.81
N GLN A 14 25.41 -1.41 0.93
CA GLN A 14 26.14 -0.13 0.97
C GLN A 14 25.88 0.67 2.25
N LEU A 15 24.69 0.54 2.83
CA LEU A 15 24.31 1.19 4.08
C LEU A 15 24.73 0.42 5.35
N ASP A 16 25.41 -0.73 5.20
CA ASP A 16 25.75 -1.67 6.28
C ASP A 16 24.51 -2.12 7.09
N VAL A 17 23.37 -2.26 6.41
CA VAL A 17 22.11 -2.72 7.01
C VAL A 17 21.89 -4.18 6.65
N LYS A 18 22.09 -5.07 7.63
CA LYS A 18 21.93 -6.52 7.42
C LYS A 18 20.47 -6.99 7.36
N HIS A 19 19.62 -6.43 8.23
CA HIS A 19 18.22 -6.85 8.38
C HIS A 19 17.30 -5.65 8.49
N VAL A 20 16.13 -5.73 7.86
CA VAL A 20 15.09 -4.71 7.86
C VAL A 20 13.73 -5.27 8.28
N ALA A 21 12.90 -4.40 8.83
CA ALA A 21 11.45 -4.58 8.83
C ALA A 21 10.90 -3.87 7.58
N ILE A 22 9.98 -4.49 6.85
CA ILE A 22 9.40 -3.89 5.64
C ILE A 22 8.05 -3.29 5.99
N ALA A 23 7.86 -2.02 5.66
CA ALA A 23 6.54 -1.39 5.64
C ALA A 23 6.27 -0.90 4.22
N THR A 24 5.09 -1.18 3.70
CA THR A 24 4.74 -0.87 2.31
C THR A 24 3.35 -0.28 2.19
N HIS A 25 3.14 0.56 1.19
CA HIS A 25 1.84 1.14 0.88
C HIS A 25 1.44 0.83 -0.57
N SER A 26 0.15 0.63 -0.82
CA SER A 26 -0.41 0.55 -2.18
C SER A 26 0.35 -0.42 -3.11
N ALA A 27 0.79 0.05 -4.28
CA ALA A 27 1.55 -0.68 -5.29
C ALA A 27 2.83 -1.32 -4.76
N GLY A 28 3.40 -0.77 -3.68
CA GLY A 28 4.50 -1.33 -2.90
C GLY A 28 4.27 -2.81 -2.50
N THR A 29 3.01 -3.25 -2.47
CA THR A 29 2.61 -4.65 -2.28
C THR A 29 3.27 -5.59 -3.29
N ILE A 30 3.29 -5.22 -4.58
CA ILE A 30 3.87 -6.04 -5.66
C ILE A 30 5.37 -6.23 -5.42
N TYR A 31 6.06 -5.13 -5.09
CA TYR A 31 7.48 -5.14 -4.78
C TYR A 31 7.79 -5.95 -3.53
N THR A 32 7.01 -5.77 -2.46
CA THR A 32 7.19 -6.48 -1.18
C THR A 32 6.99 -7.98 -1.35
N LEU A 33 5.97 -8.42 -2.09
CA LEU A 33 5.76 -9.85 -2.36
C LEU A 33 6.96 -10.48 -3.07
N ASN A 34 7.49 -9.82 -4.09
CA ASN A 34 8.70 -10.28 -4.78
C ASN A 34 9.93 -10.25 -3.85
N THR A 35 10.09 -9.22 -3.02
CA THR A 35 11.17 -9.17 -2.01
C THR A 35 11.06 -10.35 -1.03
N LEU A 36 9.87 -10.70 -0.56
CA LEU A 36 9.68 -11.85 0.33
C LEU A 36 9.97 -13.17 -0.36
N PHE A 37 9.61 -13.28 -1.63
CA PHE A 37 9.85 -14.47 -2.43
C PHE A 37 11.35 -14.71 -2.66
N HIS A 38 12.09 -13.68 -3.06
CA HIS A 38 13.49 -13.81 -3.50
C HIS A 38 14.52 -13.47 -2.42
N HIS A 39 14.18 -12.60 -1.47
CA HIS A 39 15.11 -11.98 -0.54
C HIS A 39 14.64 -12.04 0.91
N ARG A 40 14.06 -13.18 1.32
CA ARG A 40 13.63 -13.42 2.69
C ARG A 40 14.73 -13.18 3.75
N SER A 41 16.00 -13.37 3.39
CA SER A 41 17.17 -13.13 4.23
C SER A 41 17.37 -11.66 4.63
N LEU A 42 16.75 -10.71 3.90
CA LEU A 42 16.76 -9.29 4.27
C LEU A 42 15.95 -9.00 5.52
N LEU A 43 14.98 -9.85 5.87
CA LEU A 43 14.27 -9.72 7.14
C LEU A 43 15.11 -10.31 8.28
N ASP A 44 14.86 -9.84 9.50
CA ASP A 44 15.50 -10.40 10.68
C ASP A 44 15.14 -11.89 10.84
N PRO A 45 16.11 -12.79 11.14
CA PRO A 45 15.83 -14.22 11.27
C PRO A 45 15.08 -14.58 12.56
N LYS A 46 15.14 -13.75 13.60
CA LYS A 46 14.46 -13.96 14.89
C LYS A 46 13.11 -13.25 14.95
N VAL A 47 13.00 -12.05 14.36
CA VAL A 47 11.76 -11.26 14.39
C VAL A 47 11.35 -10.74 13.00
N PRO A 48 11.15 -11.65 12.02
CA PRO A 48 10.77 -11.26 10.66
C PRO A 48 9.40 -10.58 10.63
N TYR A 49 9.36 -9.36 10.07
CA TYR A 49 8.16 -8.52 10.11
C TYR A 49 7.92 -7.74 8.81
N VAL A 50 6.66 -7.75 8.37
CA VAL A 50 6.16 -6.99 7.24
C VAL A 50 4.82 -6.34 7.58
N ALA A 51 4.68 -5.06 7.26
CA ALA A 51 3.43 -4.32 7.35
C ALA A 51 2.98 -3.86 5.96
N PHE A 52 1.75 -4.20 5.58
CA PHE A 52 1.07 -3.68 4.40
C PHE A 52 0.05 -2.62 4.82
N LEU A 53 0.14 -1.42 4.25
CA LEU A 53 -0.80 -0.32 4.47
C LEU A 53 -1.57 -0.07 3.17
N ALA A 54 -2.90 -0.20 3.19
CA ALA A 54 -3.75 -0.21 1.99
C ALA A 54 -3.13 -1.03 0.84
N PRO A 55 -2.89 -2.34 1.02
CA PRO A 55 -2.24 -3.14 -0.01
C PRO A 55 -3.02 -3.10 -1.32
N TYR A 56 -2.30 -2.91 -2.43
CA TYR A 56 -2.88 -2.97 -3.76
C TYR A 56 -3.25 -4.42 -4.11
N ALA A 57 -4.52 -4.65 -4.44
CA ALA A 57 -5.01 -5.89 -5.00
C ALA A 57 -5.22 -5.75 -6.51
N PRO A 58 -4.82 -6.75 -7.33
CA PRO A 58 -5.03 -6.72 -8.77
C PRO A 58 -6.50 -6.47 -9.12
N PHE A 59 -6.74 -5.62 -10.11
CA PHE A 59 -8.10 -5.21 -10.49
C PHE A 59 -9.01 -6.36 -10.93
N THR A 60 -8.44 -7.44 -11.47
CA THR A 60 -9.13 -8.67 -11.84
C THR A 60 -9.83 -9.33 -10.64
N HIS A 61 -9.28 -9.16 -9.44
CA HIS A 61 -9.83 -9.70 -8.20
C HIS A 61 -10.51 -8.62 -7.34
N SER A 62 -10.04 -7.38 -7.45
CA SER A 62 -10.53 -6.27 -6.63
C SER A 62 -11.91 -5.79 -7.05
N GLY A 63 -12.31 -5.96 -8.32
CA GLY A 63 -13.57 -5.42 -8.85
C GLY A 63 -13.71 -3.91 -8.68
N ALA A 64 -12.62 -3.21 -8.35
CA ALA A 64 -12.61 -1.78 -8.14
C ALA A 64 -12.84 -1.07 -9.48
N THR A 65 -13.79 -0.14 -9.47
CA THR A 65 -14.28 0.55 -10.67
C THR A 65 -13.17 1.37 -11.33
N LEU A 66 -12.31 2.00 -10.52
CA LEU A 66 -11.25 2.89 -10.99
C LEU A 66 -10.16 2.13 -11.79
N PRO A 67 -9.47 1.11 -11.24
CA PRO A 67 -8.52 0.33 -12.02
C PRO A 67 -9.12 -0.32 -13.26
N THR A 68 -10.39 -0.76 -13.20
CA THR A 68 -11.09 -1.39 -14.34
C THR A 68 -11.33 -0.39 -15.49
N ILE A 69 -11.67 0.86 -15.18
CA ILE A 69 -11.83 1.92 -16.19
C ILE A 69 -10.46 2.41 -16.67
N ALA A 70 -9.51 2.61 -15.75
CA ALA A 70 -8.16 3.08 -16.08
C ALA A 70 -7.37 2.07 -16.92
N ALA A 71 -7.60 0.77 -16.77
CA ALA A 71 -7.04 -0.27 -17.63
C ALA A 71 -7.45 -0.10 -19.10
N LYS A 72 -8.61 0.50 -19.38
CA LYS A 72 -9.09 0.76 -20.75
C LYS A 72 -8.48 2.01 -21.40
N LEU A 73 -7.67 2.79 -20.67
CA LEU A 73 -7.05 3.99 -21.24
C LEU A 73 -5.96 3.65 -22.27
N PRO A 74 -5.78 4.46 -23.32
CA PRO A 74 -4.55 4.43 -24.11
C PRO A 74 -3.33 4.67 -23.22
N THR A 75 -2.27 3.87 -23.36
CA THR A 75 -1.02 4.01 -22.60
C THR A 75 -0.40 5.40 -22.73
N ASN A 76 -0.60 6.06 -23.87
CA ASN A 76 -0.13 7.42 -24.13
C ASN A 76 -0.68 8.47 -23.15
N LEU A 77 -1.88 8.26 -22.59
CA LEU A 77 -2.44 9.15 -21.57
C LEU A 77 -1.79 8.96 -20.19
N LEU A 78 -1.18 7.80 -19.95
CA LEU A 78 -0.46 7.48 -18.72
C LEU A 78 1.01 7.94 -18.77
N ASN A 79 1.49 8.40 -19.93
CA ASN A 79 2.85 8.94 -20.06
C ASN A 79 2.97 10.36 -19.48
N SER A 80 1.86 11.00 -19.09
CA SER A 80 1.88 12.30 -18.41
C SER A 80 0.98 12.30 -17.19
N TRP A 81 1.47 12.91 -16.11
CA TRP A 81 0.71 13.08 -14.87
C TRP A 81 -0.53 13.97 -15.07
N ALA A 82 -0.44 14.95 -15.98
CA ALA A 82 -1.59 15.74 -16.41
C ALA A 82 -2.70 14.86 -17.02
N GLY A 83 -2.36 13.89 -17.86
CA GLY A 83 -3.34 12.94 -18.43
C GLY A 83 -4.01 12.06 -17.37
N LEU A 84 -3.23 11.60 -16.37
CA LEU A 84 -3.76 10.89 -15.20
C LEU A 84 -4.71 11.76 -14.37
N ASN A 85 -4.31 12.98 -14.02
CA ASN A 85 -5.15 13.93 -13.27
C ASN A 85 -6.42 14.30 -14.04
N THR A 86 -6.31 14.56 -15.34
CA THR A 86 -7.49 14.81 -16.19
C THR A 86 -8.42 13.62 -16.21
N PHE A 87 -7.91 12.39 -16.32
CA PHE A 87 -8.74 11.19 -16.26
C PHE A 87 -9.44 11.05 -14.91
N VAL A 88 -8.71 11.24 -13.81
CA VAL A 88 -9.27 11.17 -12.45
C VAL A 88 -10.41 12.16 -12.27
N ASN A 89 -10.17 13.42 -12.65
CA ASN A 89 -11.13 14.51 -12.52
C ASN A 89 -12.34 14.38 -13.47
N THR A 90 -12.16 13.83 -14.67
CA THR A 90 -13.24 13.81 -15.69
C THR A 90 -14.05 12.52 -15.72
N LYS A 91 -13.47 11.38 -15.31
CA LYS A 91 -14.11 10.08 -15.41
C LYS A 91 -14.46 9.45 -14.08
N ILE A 92 -13.74 9.75 -13.01
CA ILE A 92 -13.96 9.10 -11.72
C ILE A 92 -14.85 9.94 -10.82
N VAL A 93 -14.53 11.23 -10.68
CA VAL A 93 -15.30 12.19 -9.87
C VAL A 93 -16.80 12.19 -10.23
N PRO A 94 -17.21 12.17 -11.52
CA PRO A 94 -18.63 12.12 -11.87
C PRO A 94 -19.28 10.74 -11.69
N THR A 95 -18.56 9.64 -11.92
CA THR A 95 -19.13 8.28 -11.83
C THR A 95 -19.26 7.76 -10.40
N ALA A 96 -18.50 8.32 -9.44
CA ALA A 96 -18.69 8.04 -8.02
C ALA A 96 -19.97 8.67 -7.44
N SER A 97 -20.72 9.43 -8.25
CA SER A 97 -21.99 10.07 -7.90
C SER A 97 -23.24 9.27 -8.30
N TRP A 98 -23.11 8.16 -9.06
CA TRP A 98 -24.27 7.40 -9.54
C TRP A 98 -24.35 5.97 -9.00
N SER A 99 -24.79 5.87 -7.74
CA SER A 99 -25.59 4.76 -7.24
C SER A 99 -26.27 5.19 -5.93
N GLY A 100 -27.45 5.80 -6.06
CA GLY A 100 -28.52 5.84 -5.05
C GLY A 100 -28.24 6.50 -3.69
N GLY A 101 -28.48 7.80 -3.60
CA GLY A 101 -28.78 8.50 -2.34
C GLY A 101 -27.59 8.81 -1.43
N ILE A 102 -27.37 10.11 -1.18
CA ILE A 102 -26.46 10.67 -0.16
C ILE A 102 -24.96 10.47 -0.44
N ILE A 103 -24.40 11.00 -1.54
CA ILE A 103 -22.93 11.16 -1.63
C ILE A 103 -22.57 12.40 -2.47
N SER A 104 -22.39 13.55 -1.81
CA SER A 104 -21.59 14.67 -2.33
C SER A 104 -20.11 14.55 -1.91
N SER A 105 -19.77 13.55 -1.10
CA SER A 105 -18.47 13.41 -0.43
C SER A 105 -17.42 12.63 -1.24
N SER A 106 -17.80 11.85 -2.26
CA SER A 106 -16.88 11.04 -3.08
C SER A 106 -16.03 11.84 -4.09
N ALA A 107 -16.49 13.01 -4.52
CA ALA A 107 -15.75 13.88 -5.43
C ALA A 107 -14.49 14.50 -4.78
N ALA A 108 -14.56 14.82 -3.49
CA ALA A 108 -13.44 15.34 -2.71
C ALA A 108 -12.39 14.27 -2.37
N PHE A 109 -12.79 12.99 -2.35
CA PHE A 109 -11.92 11.85 -2.01
C PHE A 109 -11.00 11.40 -3.16
N LEU A 110 -11.23 11.88 -4.38
CA LEU A 110 -10.51 11.47 -5.59
C LEU A 110 -9.55 12.52 -6.13
N SER A 111 -9.61 13.75 -5.60
CA SER A 111 -8.70 14.79 -6.01
C SER A 111 -7.44 14.71 -5.16
N PRO A 112 -6.23 14.54 -5.74
CA PRO A 112 -5.09 15.27 -5.21
C PRO A 112 -5.37 16.74 -5.53
N SER A 113 -6.22 17.35 -4.71
CA SER A 113 -6.37 18.80 -4.59
C SER A 113 -7.05 19.49 -5.77
N ALA A 114 -8.38 19.43 -5.81
CA ALA A 114 -9.18 20.51 -6.37
C ALA A 114 -9.83 21.25 -5.20
N SER A 115 -9.14 22.27 -4.70
CA SER A 115 -9.80 23.36 -3.97
C SER A 115 -10.73 24.08 -4.95
N THR A 116 -11.93 23.54 -5.15
CA THR A 116 -13.07 24.35 -5.53
C THR A 116 -13.69 24.84 -4.23
N ASP A 117 -13.55 26.13 -3.97
CA ASP A 117 -14.42 26.85 -3.02
C ASP A 117 -15.87 26.65 -3.47
N VAL A 118 -16.49 25.58 -3.00
CA VAL A 118 -17.94 25.38 -3.06
C VAL A 118 -18.46 25.73 -1.68
N PRO A 119 -19.14 26.88 -1.51
CA PRO A 119 -19.75 27.24 -0.24
C PRO A 119 -20.75 26.16 0.17
N GLY A 120 -20.53 25.50 1.31
CA GLY A 120 -21.48 24.56 1.91
C GLY A 120 -21.11 23.06 1.84
N ALA A 121 -19.92 22.69 1.36
CA ALA A 121 -19.44 21.30 1.44
C ALA A 121 -18.58 21.09 2.70
N GLU A 122 -19.20 21.02 3.87
CA GLU A 122 -18.54 20.44 5.05
C GLU A 122 -18.45 18.92 4.85
N THR A 123 -17.35 18.47 4.24
CA THR A 123 -17.02 17.05 4.16
C THR A 123 -16.33 16.60 5.45
N SER A 124 -17.03 15.78 6.21
CA SER A 124 -16.58 15.12 7.44
C SER A 124 -15.46 14.08 7.19
N THR A 125 -14.28 14.52 6.79
CA THR A 125 -13.04 13.89 7.25
C THR A 125 -12.75 14.51 8.61
N SER A 126 -13.17 13.85 9.68
CA SER A 126 -13.14 14.32 11.07
C SER A 126 -11.72 14.46 11.65
N THR A 127 -10.67 14.59 10.82
CA THR A 127 -9.31 14.89 11.27
C THR A 127 -8.92 16.25 10.72
N THR A 128 -8.73 17.22 11.61
CA THR A 128 -8.14 18.51 11.24
C THR A 128 -6.68 18.31 10.78
N PRO A 129 -6.11 19.19 9.94
CA PRO A 129 -4.70 19.08 9.54
C PRO A 129 -3.73 18.99 10.73
N SER A 130 -4.04 19.68 11.83
CA SER A 130 -3.27 19.60 13.08
C SER A 130 -3.32 18.22 13.71
N GLU A 131 -4.49 17.58 13.72
CA GLU A 131 -4.65 16.21 14.20
C GLU A 131 -4.00 15.19 13.27
N GLN A 132 -4.03 15.41 11.96
CA GLN A 132 -3.44 14.52 10.96
C GLN A 132 -1.93 14.46 11.10
N TYR A 133 -1.28 15.62 11.23
CA TYR A 133 0.19 15.70 11.32
C TYR A 133 0.73 15.72 12.75
N GLY A 134 -0.12 15.96 13.76
CA GLY A 134 0.30 16.08 15.16
C GLY A 134 0.98 17.42 15.49
N PHE A 135 0.75 18.47 14.70
CA PHE A 135 1.32 19.81 14.92
C PHE A 135 0.23 20.85 15.18
N ASP A 136 0.62 22.05 15.60
CA ASP A 136 -0.31 23.17 15.71
C ASP A 136 -0.90 23.56 14.33
N ASN A 137 -2.03 24.27 14.34
CA ASN A 137 -2.75 24.62 13.12
C ASN A 137 -1.92 25.42 12.10
N ASN A 138 -0.99 26.27 12.54
CA ASN A 138 -0.18 27.07 11.63
C ASN A 138 0.86 26.18 10.94
N THR A 139 1.53 25.33 11.71
CA THR A 139 2.48 24.35 11.19
C THR A 139 1.79 23.35 10.25
N ALA A 140 0.62 22.83 10.61
CA ALA A 140 -0.14 21.90 9.78
C ALA A 140 -0.58 22.51 8.44
N LYS A 141 -1.03 23.78 8.45
CA LYS A 141 -1.32 24.52 7.21
C LYS A 141 -0.07 24.72 6.36
N LEU A 142 1.06 25.02 6.98
CA LEU A 142 2.33 25.16 6.28
C LEU A 142 2.77 23.83 5.65
N ILE A 143 2.67 22.71 6.37
CA ILE A 143 2.96 21.37 5.86
C ILE A 143 2.07 21.09 4.65
N SER A 144 0.74 21.22 4.76
CA SER A 144 -0.18 20.99 3.64
C SER A 144 0.17 21.84 2.40
N LYS A 145 0.45 23.14 2.61
CA LYS A 145 0.87 24.05 1.54
C LYS A 145 2.18 23.62 0.88
N LEU A 146 3.19 23.26 1.67
CA LEU A 146 4.50 22.86 1.17
C LEU A 146 4.45 21.48 0.50
N SER A 147 3.70 20.53 1.06
CA SER A 147 3.45 19.22 0.46
C SER A 147 2.88 19.37 -0.95
N HIS A 148 1.85 20.20 -1.13
CA HIS A 148 1.31 20.48 -2.47
C HIS A 148 2.35 21.10 -3.41
N LYS A 149 3.11 22.09 -2.92
CA LYS A 149 4.12 22.77 -3.72
C LYS A 149 5.19 21.81 -4.22
N TYR A 150 5.67 20.93 -3.34
CA TYR A 150 6.82 20.07 -3.63
C TYR A 150 6.42 18.72 -4.25
N GLN A 151 5.20 18.22 -4.02
CA GLN A 151 4.72 16.97 -4.61
C GLN A 151 4.81 16.95 -6.14
N PHE A 152 4.66 18.11 -6.79
CA PHE A 152 4.72 18.25 -8.24
C PHE A 152 5.90 19.11 -8.71
N ALA A 153 6.86 19.41 -7.82
CA ALA A 153 8.04 20.21 -8.18
C ALA A 153 9.06 19.41 -9.00
N GLU A 154 9.01 18.08 -8.90
CA GLU A 154 9.90 17.15 -9.60
C GLU A 154 9.16 16.29 -10.63
N SER A 155 9.91 15.51 -11.39
CA SER A 155 9.38 14.61 -12.40
C SER A 155 8.49 13.52 -11.77
N MET A 156 7.22 13.48 -12.18
CA MET A 156 6.26 12.44 -11.79
C MET A 156 6.38 11.16 -12.63
N THR A 157 7.50 10.98 -13.36
CA THR A 157 7.69 9.82 -14.24
C THR A 157 7.60 8.51 -13.46
N GLY A 158 8.16 8.44 -12.24
CA GLY A 158 8.04 7.26 -11.38
C GLY A 158 6.58 6.91 -11.05
N GLY A 159 5.77 7.91 -10.69
CA GLY A 159 4.33 7.71 -10.43
C GLY A 159 3.56 7.26 -11.68
N ASN A 160 3.93 7.75 -12.86
CA ASN A 160 3.35 7.30 -14.13
C ASN A 160 3.67 5.82 -14.40
N GLU A 161 4.92 5.39 -14.20
CA GLU A 161 5.32 3.99 -14.38
C GLU A 161 4.67 3.07 -13.34
N GLU A 162 4.50 3.53 -12.10
CA GLU A 162 3.76 2.78 -11.09
C GLU A 162 2.27 2.65 -11.43
N ALA A 163 1.64 3.71 -11.95
CA ALA A 163 0.27 3.62 -12.45
C ALA A 163 0.16 2.61 -13.59
N LYS A 164 1.12 2.58 -14.52
CA LYS A 164 1.16 1.56 -15.59
C LYS A 164 1.33 0.15 -15.01
N LEU A 165 2.20 -0.04 -14.03
CA LEU A 165 2.39 -1.30 -13.33
C LEU A 165 1.06 -1.79 -12.74
N CYS A 166 0.41 -0.98 -11.92
CA CYS A 166 -0.87 -1.32 -11.29
C CYS A 166 -1.96 -1.65 -12.32
N LEU A 167 -1.99 -0.93 -13.45
CA LEU A 167 -2.96 -1.14 -14.52
C LEU A 167 -2.59 -2.28 -15.49
N ARG A 168 -1.52 -3.04 -15.22
CA ARG A 168 -1.01 -4.10 -16.12
C ARG A 168 -0.72 -3.58 -17.53
N LYS A 169 -0.22 -2.34 -17.63
CA LYS A 169 0.23 -1.70 -18.87
C LYS A 169 1.75 -1.63 -18.96
N CYS A 170 2.37 -2.68 -18.47
CA CYS A 170 3.80 -2.94 -18.45
C CYS A 170 4.01 -4.37 -18.97
N ASN A 171 5.26 -4.85 -19.00
CA ASN A 171 5.49 -6.26 -19.28
C ASN A 171 5.04 -7.09 -18.08
N ASP A 172 4.51 -8.30 -18.29
CA ASP A 172 4.12 -9.17 -17.17
C ASP A 172 5.30 -9.53 -16.25
N ALA A 173 6.51 -9.59 -16.81
CA ALA A 173 7.76 -9.76 -16.06
C ALA A 173 7.98 -8.64 -15.01
N ASP A 174 7.34 -7.47 -15.18
CA ASP A 174 7.47 -6.37 -14.22
C ASP A 174 6.72 -6.63 -12.91
N TRP A 175 5.75 -7.53 -12.92
CA TRP A 175 5.06 -8.00 -11.71
C TRP A 175 5.78 -9.16 -11.02
N GLY A 176 6.67 -9.87 -11.72
CA GLY A 176 7.38 -11.04 -11.20
C GLY A 176 6.41 -12.09 -10.64
N GLU A 177 6.77 -12.69 -9.50
CA GLU A 177 5.97 -13.73 -8.83
C GLU A 177 4.64 -13.19 -8.32
N ALA A 178 4.59 -11.91 -7.96
CA ALA A 178 3.35 -11.23 -7.59
C ALA A 178 2.36 -11.12 -8.78
N ALA A 179 2.70 -11.57 -9.98
CA ALA A 179 1.72 -11.71 -11.05
C ALA A 179 0.52 -12.60 -10.64
N ASP A 180 0.76 -13.59 -9.76
CA ASP A 180 -0.27 -14.38 -9.07
C ASP A 180 -0.03 -14.32 -7.55
N TYR A 181 -0.80 -13.47 -6.86
CA TYR A 181 -0.67 -13.31 -5.40
C TYR A 181 -0.91 -14.61 -4.64
N THR A 182 -1.86 -15.44 -5.10
CA THR A 182 -2.21 -16.67 -4.38
C THR A 182 -1.04 -17.66 -4.44
N SER A 183 -0.49 -17.86 -5.64
CA SER A 183 0.69 -18.72 -5.82
C SER A 183 1.92 -18.16 -5.11
N CYS A 184 2.19 -16.86 -5.25
CA CYS A 184 3.32 -16.19 -4.61
C CYS A 184 3.28 -16.35 -3.08
N VAL A 185 2.14 -16.04 -2.46
CA VAL A 185 1.95 -16.14 -1.00
C VAL A 185 2.05 -17.57 -0.51
N ARG A 186 1.51 -18.54 -1.26
CA ARG A 186 1.65 -19.97 -0.96
C ARG A 186 3.13 -20.38 -0.93
N THR A 187 3.91 -19.98 -1.93
CA THR A 187 5.34 -20.31 -2.01
C THR A 187 6.14 -19.65 -0.89
N ILE A 188 5.87 -18.37 -0.57
CA ILE A 188 6.46 -17.70 0.59
C ILE A 188 6.20 -18.51 1.87
N ALA A 189 4.96 -18.94 2.09
CA ALA A 189 4.61 -19.71 3.28
C ALA A 189 5.29 -21.08 3.34
N VAL A 190 5.42 -21.78 2.20
CA VAL A 190 6.18 -23.04 2.10
C VAL A 190 7.65 -22.83 2.46
N ASN A 191 8.25 -21.77 1.93
CA ASN A 191 9.65 -21.42 2.23
C ASN A 191 9.85 -21.11 3.72
N GLU A 192 8.94 -20.36 4.34
CA GLU A 192 8.98 -20.11 5.79
C GLU A 192 8.90 -21.40 6.61
N ALA A 193 7.98 -22.31 6.25
CA ALA A 193 7.86 -23.59 6.93
C ALA A 193 9.12 -24.46 6.80
N ALA A 194 9.79 -24.43 5.64
CA ALA A 194 11.04 -25.14 5.43
C ALA A 194 12.17 -24.60 6.33
N LEU A 195 12.26 -23.28 6.51
CA LEU A 195 13.21 -22.65 7.44
C LEU A 195 12.96 -23.08 8.90
N SER A 196 11.70 -23.27 9.28
CA SER A 196 11.35 -23.76 10.63
C SER A 196 11.66 -25.24 10.84
N ASN A 197 11.61 -26.06 9.78
CA ASN A 197 11.84 -27.51 9.87
C ASN A 197 13.32 -27.90 9.72
N GLY A 198 14.15 -27.06 9.09
CA GLY A 198 15.54 -27.38 8.74
C GLY A 198 16.59 -27.05 9.81
N ASN A 199 16.24 -26.36 10.90
CA ASN A 199 17.17 -25.97 11.94
C ASN A 199 16.96 -26.78 13.23
N SER A 200 18.03 -27.37 13.76
CA SER A 200 18.14 -27.96 15.10
C SER A 200 17.99 -26.94 16.26
N ALA A 201 17.48 -25.74 15.97
CA ALA A 201 17.19 -24.72 16.95
C ALA A 201 15.70 -24.78 17.30
N PRO A 202 15.34 -24.98 18.58
CA PRO A 202 13.94 -24.97 19.00
C PRO A 202 13.42 -23.54 18.81
N THR A 203 12.50 -23.34 17.86
CA THR A 203 11.74 -22.09 17.58
C THR A 203 12.35 -21.11 16.56
N ALA A 204 12.42 -21.47 15.29
CA ALA A 204 12.43 -20.44 14.23
C ALA A 204 11.11 -19.69 14.26
N THR A 205 11.14 -18.39 14.56
CA THR A 205 9.95 -17.55 14.65
C THR A 205 9.33 -17.35 13.27
N LYS A 206 8.01 -17.54 13.19
CA LYS A 206 7.26 -17.37 11.93
C LYS A 206 7.34 -15.93 11.43
N LEU A 207 7.36 -15.75 10.11
CA LEU A 207 7.11 -14.45 9.49
C LEU A 207 5.80 -13.85 9.99
N ARG A 208 5.89 -12.65 10.58
CA ARG A 208 4.72 -11.85 10.95
C ARG A 208 4.36 -10.90 9.83
N VAL A 209 3.11 -11.00 9.37
CA VAL A 209 2.52 -10.14 8.34
C VAL A 209 1.32 -9.42 8.94
N GLU A 210 1.37 -8.10 8.97
CA GLU A 210 0.25 -7.25 9.38
C GLU A 210 -0.29 -6.48 8.16
N ALA A 211 -1.60 -6.49 7.95
CA ALA A 211 -2.26 -5.75 6.87
C ALA A 211 -3.26 -4.75 7.44
N HIS A 212 -3.03 -3.47 7.17
CA HIS A 212 -3.86 -2.36 7.60
C HIS A 212 -4.65 -1.82 6.41
N PHE A 213 -5.96 -2.02 6.42
CA PHE A 213 -6.88 -1.56 5.38
C PHE A 213 -7.54 -0.26 5.79
N ALA A 214 -7.84 0.57 4.79
CA ALA A 214 -8.67 1.75 5.00
C ALA A 214 -10.16 1.38 5.05
N ALA A 215 -10.96 2.17 5.78
CA ALA A 215 -12.42 2.00 5.77
C ALA A 215 -13.02 2.26 4.38
N SER A 216 -12.46 3.22 3.64
CA SER A 216 -12.88 3.55 2.28
C SER A 216 -11.68 3.59 1.34
N ASP A 217 -11.40 2.46 0.67
CA ASP A 217 -10.34 2.35 -0.32
C ASP A 217 -10.92 2.25 -1.73
N ILE A 218 -10.78 3.32 -2.51
CA ILE A 218 -11.24 3.39 -3.90
C ILE A 218 -10.34 2.64 -4.89
N MET A 219 -9.10 2.34 -4.51
CA MET A 219 -8.10 1.71 -5.37
C MET A 219 -8.23 0.19 -5.32
N SER A 220 -8.34 -0.37 -4.12
CA SER A 220 -8.48 -1.81 -3.90
C SER A 220 -9.93 -2.25 -3.61
N GLY A 221 -10.74 -1.41 -2.99
CA GLY A 221 -12.11 -1.76 -2.60
C GLY A 221 -12.21 -2.92 -1.61
N LYS A 222 -13.43 -3.19 -1.14
CA LYS A 222 -13.67 -4.28 -0.16
C LYS A 222 -13.34 -5.66 -0.72
N ARG A 223 -13.61 -5.89 -2.00
CA ARG A 223 -13.28 -7.15 -2.68
C ARG A 223 -11.78 -7.36 -2.79
N GLY A 224 -11.00 -6.30 -3.06
CA GLY A 224 -9.53 -6.38 -3.05
C GLY A 224 -8.98 -6.74 -1.67
N GLN A 225 -9.54 -6.14 -0.61
CA GLN A 225 -9.24 -6.54 0.77
C GLN A 225 -9.52 -8.04 1.00
N THR A 226 -10.74 -8.50 0.68
CA THR A 226 -11.11 -9.92 0.88
C THR A 226 -10.21 -10.86 0.09
N PHE A 227 -9.83 -10.51 -1.14
CA PHE A 227 -8.89 -11.28 -1.94
C PHE A 227 -7.51 -11.36 -1.27
N PHE A 228 -6.96 -10.22 -0.85
CA PHE A 228 -5.65 -10.17 -0.20
C PHE A 228 -5.66 -10.97 1.11
N GLU A 229 -6.65 -10.78 1.97
CA GLU A 229 -6.84 -11.57 3.20
C GLU A 229 -6.93 -13.06 2.89
N GLY A 230 -7.70 -13.43 1.86
CA GLY A 230 -7.86 -14.82 1.42
C GLY A 230 -6.55 -15.50 1.00
N CYS A 231 -5.63 -14.76 0.37
CA CYS A 231 -4.30 -15.29 0.02
C CYS A 231 -3.54 -15.76 1.27
N TRP A 232 -3.52 -14.92 2.32
CA TRP A 232 -2.77 -15.18 3.55
C TRP A 232 -3.51 -16.10 4.54
N GLN A 233 -4.84 -16.17 4.48
CA GLN A 233 -5.66 -17.00 5.37
C GLN A 233 -6.00 -18.38 4.81
N SER A 234 -5.61 -18.67 3.57
CA SER A 234 -5.83 -19.97 2.93
C SER A 234 -5.28 -21.14 3.77
N ASN A 235 -5.90 -22.32 3.67
CA ASN A 235 -5.47 -23.50 4.43
C ASN A 235 -4.02 -23.91 4.13
N GLU A 236 -3.51 -23.58 2.95
CA GLU A 236 -2.15 -23.90 2.52
C GLU A 236 -1.09 -22.98 3.16
N VAL A 237 -1.52 -21.81 3.65
CA VAL A 237 -0.66 -20.78 4.26
C VAL A 237 -0.83 -20.74 5.77
N LYS A 238 -2.06 -20.96 6.25
CA LYS A 238 -2.43 -20.95 7.66
C LYS A 238 -1.52 -21.87 8.46
N GLY A 239 -0.97 -21.35 9.55
CA GLY A 239 -0.08 -22.08 10.46
C GLY A 239 1.40 -22.04 10.07
N LYS A 240 1.76 -21.64 8.84
CA LYS A 240 3.17 -21.47 8.42
C LYS A 240 3.70 -20.06 8.69
N ILE A 241 2.79 -19.09 8.75
CA ILE A 241 3.07 -17.67 9.02
C ILE A 241 2.07 -17.12 10.05
N ASP A 242 2.41 -15.97 10.64
CA ASP A 242 1.53 -15.22 11.53
C ASP A 242 0.92 -14.03 10.78
N PHE A 243 -0.30 -14.19 10.26
CA PHE A 243 -1.02 -13.13 9.55
C PHE A 243 -2.09 -12.47 10.43
N ALA A 244 -2.14 -11.14 10.42
CA ALA A 244 -3.21 -10.36 11.01
C ALA A 244 -3.65 -9.24 10.06
N SER A 245 -4.94 -8.93 10.05
CA SER A 245 -5.47 -7.76 9.35
C SER A 245 -6.32 -6.89 10.25
N LEU A 246 -6.35 -5.59 9.95
CA LEU A 246 -7.16 -4.59 10.64
C LEU A 246 -7.70 -3.59 9.62
N THR A 247 -8.98 -3.24 9.72
CA THR A 247 -9.55 -2.12 8.97
C THR A 247 -9.66 -0.91 9.89
N LEU A 248 -9.04 0.22 9.50
CA LEU A 248 -9.01 1.44 10.28
C LEU A 248 -10.18 2.35 9.91
N ALA A 249 -11.05 2.61 10.88
CA ALA A 249 -12.21 3.47 10.71
C ALA A 249 -11.81 4.88 10.26
N GLU A 250 -12.68 5.53 9.48
CA GLU A 250 -12.50 6.93 9.04
C GLU A 250 -11.23 7.21 8.22
N THR A 251 -10.58 6.17 7.71
CA THR A 251 -9.42 6.30 6.82
C THR A 251 -9.77 5.99 5.37
N ASN A 252 -9.01 6.59 4.45
CA ASN A 252 -9.02 6.29 3.03
C ASN A 252 -7.67 5.70 2.59
N HIS A 253 -7.52 5.45 1.29
CA HIS A 253 -6.32 4.82 0.72
C HIS A 253 -5.01 5.48 1.17
N ASP A 254 -4.96 6.81 1.26
CA ASP A 254 -3.75 7.54 1.66
C ASP A 254 -3.72 7.84 3.16
N SER A 255 -4.85 8.22 3.77
CA SER A 255 -4.88 8.61 5.18
C SER A 255 -4.62 7.43 6.13
N VAL A 256 -4.81 6.19 5.69
CA VAL A 256 -4.38 5.00 6.45
C VAL A 256 -2.87 4.96 6.69
N LEU A 257 -2.08 5.61 5.82
CA LEU A 257 -0.63 5.75 5.98
C LEU A 257 -0.29 7.02 6.77
N VAL A 258 -0.82 8.18 6.36
CA VAL A 258 -0.30 9.49 6.79
C VAL A 258 -1.01 10.11 8.00
N ASP A 259 -2.21 9.63 8.38
CA ASP A 259 -2.92 10.17 9.55
C ASP A 259 -2.29 9.63 10.85
N LEU A 260 -1.73 10.53 11.67
CA LEU A 260 -1.03 10.14 12.90
C LEU A 260 -1.96 9.51 13.95
N ARG A 261 -3.24 9.90 13.98
CA ARG A 261 -4.20 9.44 14.99
C ARG A 261 -4.96 8.20 14.54
N LYS A 262 -5.35 8.16 13.27
CA LYS A 262 -6.26 7.14 12.72
C LYS A 262 -5.56 6.15 11.79
N GLY A 263 -4.40 6.52 11.26
CA GLY A 263 -3.59 5.69 10.38
C GLY A 263 -2.78 4.63 11.14
N ALA A 264 -2.15 3.74 10.37
CA ALA A 264 -1.42 2.58 10.89
C ALA A 264 0.06 2.87 11.18
N LEU A 265 0.64 3.94 10.62
CA LEU A 265 2.08 4.13 10.62
C LEU A 265 2.67 4.19 12.04
N LYS A 266 1.99 4.87 12.97
CA LYS A 266 2.37 4.89 14.39
C LYS A 266 2.39 3.49 14.99
N ALA A 267 1.32 2.70 14.79
CA ALA A 267 1.22 1.35 15.32
C ALA A 267 2.29 0.41 14.75
N VAL A 268 2.62 0.56 13.45
CA VAL A 268 3.70 -0.16 12.77
C VAL A 268 5.06 0.17 13.40
N PHE A 269 5.38 1.45 13.60
CA PHE A 269 6.65 1.83 14.25
C PHE A 269 6.72 1.36 15.71
N GLU A 270 5.64 1.47 16.47
CA GLU A 270 5.56 0.93 17.84
C GLU A 270 5.71 -0.60 17.87
N ARG A 271 5.22 -1.30 16.84
CA ARG A 271 5.44 -2.74 16.67
C ARG A 271 6.91 -3.03 16.41
N ILE A 272 7.54 -2.35 15.44
CA ILE A 272 8.96 -2.52 15.10
C ILE A 272 9.84 -2.26 16.33
N ALA A 273 9.58 -1.18 17.08
CA ALA A 273 10.31 -0.85 18.30
C ALA A 273 10.20 -1.95 19.37
N ARG A 274 9.02 -2.57 19.53
CA ARG A 274 8.84 -3.70 20.45
C ARG A 274 9.56 -4.96 19.99
N LEU A 275 9.56 -5.25 18.68
CA LEU A 275 10.30 -6.38 18.11
C LEU A 275 11.81 -6.19 18.27
N GLY A 276 12.30 -4.96 18.14
CA GLY A 276 13.71 -4.63 18.39
C GLY A 276 14.17 -5.06 19.80
N LYS A 277 13.34 -4.83 20.82
CA LYS A 277 13.61 -5.23 22.21
C LYS A 277 13.59 -6.75 22.45
N GLN A 278 13.10 -7.54 21.50
CA GLN A 278 13.06 -9.01 21.59
C GLN A 278 14.27 -9.67 20.93
N ARG A 279 15.13 -8.89 20.26
CA ARG A 279 16.34 -9.38 19.58
C ARG A 279 17.51 -9.58 20.53
N ASP A 280 17.56 -8.73 21.56
CA ASP A 280 18.53 -8.65 22.65
C ASP A 280 18.17 -9.62 23.80
#